data_AF-A0A8T1LP61-F1
#
_entry.id   AF-A0A8T1LP61-F1
#
_cell.length_a   1.000
_cell.length_b   1.000
_cell.length_c   1.000
_cell.angle_alpha   90.00
_cell.angle_beta   90.00
_cell.angle_gamma   90.00
#
_symmetry.space_group_name_H-M   'P 1'
#
loop_
_entity.id
_entity.type
_entity.pdbx_description
1 polymer ?
#
loop_
_entity_poly.entity_id
_entity_poly.type
_entity_poly.pdbx_seq_one_letter_code
_entity_poly.pdbx_strand_id
1 'polypeptide(L)' 'MRHILVEVGKIIASVKNSDVPDIDREMREHLRMGLSESDVSERVIQHFNRCHDVIEKHSLSLVPMDGSNYAGY' A
#
# COMPACT_ATOMS: atom_id res chain seq x y z
N MET A 1 -17.59 0.73 35.17
CA MET A 1 -18.19 0.97 33.85
C MET A 1 -17.57 2.13 33.07
N ARG A 2 -17.24 3.29 33.66
CA ARG A 2 -16.62 4.42 32.92
C ARG A 2 -15.20 4.17 32.39
N HIS A 3 -14.40 3.37 33.10
CA HIS A 3 -13.02 3.07 32.67
C HIS A 3 -12.94 2.24 31.38
N ILE A 4 -13.88 1.32 31.16
CA ILE A 4 -13.89 0.48 29.96
C ILE A 4 -14.14 1.34 28.71
N LEU A 5 -15.06 2.29 28.78
CA LEU A 5 -15.35 3.21 27.67
C LEU A 5 -14.15 4.10 27.33
N VAL A 6 -13.36 4.52 28.32
CA VAL A 6 -12.14 5.30 28.11
C VAL A 6 -11.06 4.48 27.44
N GLU A 7 -10.83 3.25 27.89
CA GLU A 7 -9.83 2.35 27.28
C GLU A 7 -10.25 1.92 25.87
N VAL A 8 -11.54 1.64 25.64
CA VAL A 8 -12.08 1.38 24.30
C VAL A 8 -11.90 2.61 23.39
N GLY A 9 -12.16 3.82 23.89
CA GLY A 9 -11.92 5.06 23.14
C GLY A 9 -10.45 5.27 22.78
N LYS A 10 -9.52 4.94 23.68
CA LYS A 10 -8.08 4.97 23.41
C LYS A 10 -7.68 3.95 22.36
N ILE A 11 -8.20 2.72 22.43
CA ILE A 11 -7.93 1.68 21.44
C ILE A 11 -8.44 2.13 20.06
N ILE A 12 -9.69 2.59 19.96
CA ILE A 12 -10.28 3.08 18.71
C ILE A 12 -9.49 4.27 18.15
N ALA A 13 -9.02 5.19 18.99
CA ALA A 13 -8.19 6.31 18.56
C ALA A 13 -6.76 5.90 18.19
N SER A 14 -6.23 4.82 18.78
CA SER A 14 -4.90 4.27 18.49
C SER A 14 -4.87 3.40 17.25
N VAL A 15 -5.99 2.76 16.91
CA VAL A 15 -6.18 2.11 15.62
C VAL A 15 -6.28 3.26 14.64
N LYS A 16 -5.20 3.49 13.90
CA LYS A 16 -5.17 4.38 12.75
C LYS A 16 -6.19 3.87 11.73
N ASN A 17 -7.45 4.24 11.91
CA ASN A 17 -8.42 4.27 10.83
C ASN A 17 -8.18 5.55 10.01
N SER A 18 -6.90 5.85 9.78
CA SER A 18 -6.46 6.88 8.86
C SER A 18 -6.88 6.35 7.51
N ASP A 19 -8.00 6.86 7.02
CA ASP A 19 -8.64 6.63 5.72
C ASP A 19 -7.92 5.56 4.91
N VAL A 20 -8.49 4.35 4.87
CA VAL A 20 -8.10 3.33 3.88
C VAL A 20 -7.98 4.08 2.56
N PRO A 21 -6.76 4.27 2.02
CA PRO A 21 -6.59 5.13 0.87
C PRO A 21 -7.42 4.53 -0.25
N ASP A 22 -8.09 5.38 -1.01
CA ASP A 22 -8.81 4.94 -2.21
C ASP A 22 -7.78 4.39 -3.19
N ILE A 23 -7.56 3.08 -3.11
CA ILE A 23 -6.52 2.37 -3.86
C ILE A 23 -6.75 2.58 -5.35
N ASP A 24 -8.01 2.61 -5.79
CA ASP A 24 -8.36 2.84 -7.19
C ASP A 24 -7.97 4.25 -7.65
N ARG A 25 -8.10 5.26 -6.78
CA ARG A 25 -7.62 6.61 -7.04
C ARG A 25 -6.09 6.68 -7.07
N GLU A 26 -5.42 6.16 -6.05
CA GLU A 26 -3.96 6.21 -5.93
C GLU A 26 -3.25 5.49 -7.09
N MET A 27 -3.74 4.30 -7.45
CA MET A 27 -3.23 3.54 -8.59
C MET A 27 -3.50 4.29 -9.90
N ARG A 28 -4.68 4.89 -10.09
CA ARG A 28 -4.98 5.64 -11.32
C ARG A 28 -4.12 6.89 -11.49
N GLU A 29 -3.80 7.57 -10.40
CA GLU A 29 -3.01 8.80 -10.40
C GLU A 29 -1.52 8.51 -10.60
N HIS A 30 -0.99 7.49 -9.94
CA HIS A 30 0.45 7.22 -9.90
C HIS A 30 0.94 6.18 -10.92
N LEU A 31 0.06 5.31 -11.41
CA LEU A 31 0.42 4.10 -12.16
C LEU A 31 0.18 4.28 -13.67
N ARG A 32 0.57 5.45 -14.19
CA ARG A 32 0.54 5.74 -15.63
C ARG A 32 1.85 5.37 -16.29
N MET A 33 1.78 4.60 -17.37
CA MET A 33 2.97 4.23 -18.15
C MET A 33 3.51 5.46 -18.88
N GLY A 34 4.77 5.80 -18.63
CA GLY A 34 5.44 6.92 -19.31
C GLY A 34 5.84 6.53 -20.73
N LEU A 35 5.21 7.11 -21.75
CA LEU A 35 5.47 6.81 -23.16
C LEU A 35 6.67 7.57 -23.74
N SER A 36 7.36 8.37 -22.92
CA SER A 36 8.57 9.09 -23.32
C SER A 36 9.78 8.16 -23.48
N GLU A 37 9.78 7.01 -22.80
CA GLU A 37 10.83 6.00 -22.94
C GLU A 37 10.59 5.17 -24.21
N SER A 38 11.59 5.13 -25.09
CA SER A 38 11.49 4.47 -26.40
C SER A 38 11.64 2.95 -26.28
N ASP A 39 12.44 2.49 -25.30
CA ASP A 39 12.58 1.08 -24.98
C ASP A 39 11.32 0.57 -24.27
N VAL A 40 10.62 -0.34 -24.94
CA VAL A 40 9.40 -0.95 -24.42
C VAL A 40 9.67 -1.80 -23.18
N SER A 41 10.80 -2.50 -23.12
CA SER A 41 11.13 -3.40 -22.01
C SER A 41 11.40 -2.58 -20.75
N GLU A 42 12.20 -1.53 -20.89
CA GLU A 42 12.53 -0.60 -19.81
C GLU A 42 11.26 0.10 -19.29
N ARG A 43 10.38 0.55 -20.20
CA ARG A 43 9.10 1.17 -19.84
C ARG A 43 8.17 0.25 -19.04
N VAL A 44 8.17 -1.04 -19.37
CA VAL A 44 7.41 -2.06 -18.64
C VAL A 44 8.01 -2.27 -17.25
N ILE A 45 9.33 -2.38 -17.13
CA ILE A 45 10.02 -2.52 -15.83
C ILE A 45 9.71 -1.31 -14.92
N GLN A 46 9.83 -0.09 -15.44
CA GLN A 46 9.53 1.13 -14.69
C GLN A 46 8.08 1.20 -14.21
N HIS A 47 7.13 0.70 -15.02
CA HIS A 47 5.73 0.63 -14.64
C HIS A 47 5.52 -0.31 -13.45
N PHE A 48 6.12 -1.51 -13.47
CA PHE A 48 6.03 -2.46 -12.35
C PHE A 48 6.72 -1.95 -11.09
N ASN A 49 7.86 -1.27 -11.19
CA ASN A 49 8.52 -0.66 -10.04
C ASN A 49 7.64 0.43 -9.40
N ARG A 50 6.98 1.27 -10.22
CA ARG A 50 6.02 2.27 -9.69
C ARG A 50 4.82 1.63 -8.97
N CYS A 51 4.34 0.47 -9.43
CA CYS A 51 3.30 -0.28 -8.71
C CYS A 51 3.78 -0.63 -7.29
N HIS A 52 5.00 -1.16 -7.20
CA HIS A 52 5.60 -1.56 -5.93
C HIS A 52 5.72 -0.37 -4.97
N ASP A 53 6.22 0.76 -5.46
CA ASP A 53 6.38 1.98 -4.66
C ASP A 53 5.05 2.49 -4.09
N VAL A 54 3.97 2.44 -4.87
CA VAL A 54 2.62 2.84 -4.42
C VAL A 54 2.09 1.88 -3.35
N ILE A 55 2.30 0.57 -3.50
CA ILE A 55 1.86 -0.44 -2.52
C ILE A 55 2.60 -0.26 -1.20
N GLU A 56 3.91 -0.06 -1.25
CA GLU A 56 4.75 0.13 -0.05
C GLU A 56 4.42 1.44 0.67
N LYS A 57 4.36 2.56 -0.08
CA LYS A 57 4.05 3.90 0.46
C LYS A 57 2.70 3.95 1.19
N HIS A 58 1.71 3.23 0.67
CA HIS A 58 0.36 3.20 1.25
C HIS A 58 0.15 2.02 2.20
N SER A 59 1.20 1.26 2.53
CA SER A 59 1.12 0.07 3.41
C SER A 59 0.00 -0.89 3.00
N LEU A 60 -0.26 -0.98 1.68
CA LEU A 60 -1.29 -1.84 1.09
C LEU A 60 -0.84 -3.30 1.03
N SER A 61 0.42 -3.57 1.39
CA SER A 61 0.89 -4.93 1.61
C SER A 61 0.19 -5.53 2.82
N LEU A 62 -0.68 -6.50 2.58
CA LEU A 62 -1.34 -7.30 3.62
C LEU A 62 -0.35 -8.20 4.40
N VAL A 63 0.93 -8.22 4.04
CA VAL A 63 1.96 -9.10 4.61
C VAL A 63 3.25 -8.31 4.83
N PRO A 64 3.90 -8.41 6.02
CA PRO A 64 5.26 -7.95 6.20
C PRO A 64 6.17 -8.67 5.21
N MET A 65 6.89 -7.94 4.38
CA MET A 65 7.95 -8.48 3.51
C MET A 65 9.21 -8.79 4.34
N ASP A 66 9.08 -9.41 5.52
CA ASP A 66 10.16 -10.27 5.98
C ASP A 66 10.04 -11.56 5.15
N GLY A 67 11.15 -12.09 4.64
CA GLY A 67 11.13 -13.18 3.65
C GLY A 67 10.57 -14.53 4.14
N SER A 68 9.72 -14.55 5.18
CA SER A 68 9.16 -15.74 5.80
C SER A 68 8.07 -16.44 4.99
N ASN A 69 7.52 -15.80 3.94
CA ASN A 69 6.32 -16.31 3.26
C ASN A 69 6.52 -16.84 1.82
N TYR A 70 7.76 -17.01 1.35
CA TYR A 70 8.04 -17.66 0.05
C TYR A 70 8.01 -19.20 0.13
N ALA A 71 7.62 -19.80 1.25
CA ALA A 71 7.63 -21.25 1.46
C ALA A 71 6.35 -21.98 0.99
N GLY A 72 5.56 -21.38 0.10
CA GLY A 72 4.23 -21.91 -0.25
C GLY A 72 3.78 -21.63 -1.67
N TYR A 73 4.59 -21.97 -2.67
CA TYR A 73 4.14 -22.37 -4.01
C TYR A 73 5.03 -23.48 -4.53
#